data_AF-A0A069DIL4-F1
#
_entry.id   AF-A0A069DIL4-F1
#
_cell.length_a   1.000
_cell.length_b   1.000
_cell.length_c   1.000
_cell.angle_alpha   90.00
_cell.angle_beta   90.00
_cell.angle_gamma   90.00
#
_symmetry.space_group_name_H-M   'P 1'
#
loop_
_entity.id
_entity.type
_entity.pdbx_description
1 polymer ?
#
loop_
_entity_poly.entity_id
_entity_poly.type
_entity_poly.pdbx_seq_one_letter_code
_entity_poly.pdbx_strand_id
1 'polypeptide(L)'
;MTELMSRYQENAVQKRIHLQGILKSGEDGMKFEDGYDTIARTIAGQIASCNESRHQPEDDYRSDYSLCLPEVFLRFYLSDKKVSLEEAEEKQIMMSIGELDIYTEWYGYSEYTIEGYCVENFTIGNHDIESILKTYKGKYAHIIMEIY
;
A
#
# COMPACT_ATOMS: atom_id res chain seq x y z
N MET A 1 6.72 21.12 -15.69
CA MET A 1 6.77 19.76 -15.13
C MET A 1 7.58 19.75 -13.83
N THR A 2 7.50 20.82 -13.04
CA THR A 2 8.45 21.11 -11.93
C THR A 2 7.73 21.49 -10.64
N GLU A 3 6.51 22.02 -10.71
CA GLU A 3 5.72 22.36 -9.52
C GLU A 3 5.08 21.15 -8.82
N LEU A 4 4.71 20.11 -9.56
CA LEU A 4 4.12 18.89 -8.98
C LEU A 4 5.14 18.11 -8.13
N MET A 5 6.40 18.08 -8.56
CA MET A 5 7.49 17.47 -7.80
C MET A 5 7.95 18.34 -6.62
N SER A 6 7.74 19.65 -6.69
CA SER A 6 8.08 20.57 -5.60
C SER A 6 7.11 20.51 -4.43
N ARG A 7 5.81 20.24 -4.66
CA ARG A 7 4.82 20.08 -3.57
C ARG A 7 5.04 18.81 -2.73
N TYR A 8 5.57 17.75 -3.35
CA TYR A 8 5.91 16.51 -2.65
C TYR A 8 7.03 16.67 -1.61
N GLN A 9 7.84 17.74 -1.71
CA GLN A 9 8.90 18.01 -0.73
C GLN A 9 8.44 18.87 0.46
N GLU A 10 7.20 19.39 0.46
CA GLU A 10 6.68 20.25 1.55
C GLU A 10 5.70 19.54 2.50
N ASN A 11 5.11 18.39 2.11
CA ASN A 11 4.24 17.62 3.00
C ASN A 11 5.02 16.51 3.71
N ALA A 12 5.18 16.63 5.03
CA ALA A 12 5.72 15.55 5.85
C ALA A 12 4.73 14.37 5.87
N VAL A 13 5.20 13.15 5.68
CA VAL A 13 4.38 11.92 5.79
C VAL A 13 3.64 11.93 7.13
N GLN A 14 2.31 12.05 7.08
CA GLN A 14 1.46 12.01 8.27
C GLN A 14 1.43 10.60 8.86
N LYS A 15 1.42 9.58 8.00
CA LYS A 15 1.39 8.18 8.43
C LYS A 15 1.99 7.24 7.40
N ARG A 16 2.75 6.25 7.90
CA ARG A 16 3.22 5.11 7.13
C ARG A 16 2.63 3.82 7.70
N ILE A 17 1.98 3.05 6.85
CA ILE A 17 1.49 1.69 7.12
C ILE A 17 2.41 0.71 6.40
N HIS A 18 2.90 -0.29 7.11
CA HIS A 18 3.72 -1.36 6.53
C HIS A 18 3.17 -2.71 6.95
N LEU A 19 2.79 -3.52 5.97
CA LEU A 19 2.36 -4.89 6.15
C LEU A 19 3.27 -5.83 5.37
N GLN A 20 3.43 -7.05 5.87
CA GLN A 20 4.27 -8.05 5.20
C GLN A 20 3.82 -9.48 5.49
N GLY A 21 4.10 -10.37 4.54
CA GLY A 21 3.82 -11.80 4.68
C GLY A 21 3.60 -12.49 3.34
N ILE A 22 3.30 -13.79 3.39
CA ILE A 22 2.96 -14.57 2.19
C ILE A 22 1.52 -14.27 1.81
N LEU A 23 1.29 -13.87 0.56
CA LEU A 23 -0.04 -13.55 0.05
C LEU A 23 -0.90 -14.80 -0.12
N LYS A 24 -2.10 -14.77 0.46
CA LYS A 24 -3.09 -15.84 0.38
C LYS A 24 -4.47 -15.24 0.08
N SER A 25 -5.24 -15.96 -0.72
CA SER A 25 -6.66 -15.63 -0.91
C SER A 25 -7.47 -16.30 0.20
N GLY A 26 -8.30 -15.51 0.87
CA GLY A 26 -9.38 -15.97 1.75
C GLY A 26 -10.75 -15.78 1.10
N GLU A 27 -11.80 -16.21 1.79
CA GLU A 27 -13.20 -16.05 1.35
C GLU A 27 -13.59 -14.57 1.23
N ASP A 28 -13.09 -13.74 2.14
CA ASP A 28 -13.37 -12.30 2.24
C ASP A 28 -12.37 -11.40 1.49
N GLY A 29 -11.42 -11.99 0.75
CA GLY A 29 -10.41 -11.27 -0.03
C GLY A 29 -8.96 -11.64 0.29
N MET A 30 -8.01 -10.81 -0.13
CA MET A 30 -6.58 -11.07 0.06
C MET A 30 -6.13 -10.83 1.51
N LYS A 31 -5.31 -11.76 2.03
CA LYS A 31 -4.72 -11.72 3.37
C LYS A 31 -3.28 -12.24 3.36
N PHE A 32 -2.58 -12.08 4.49
CA PHE A 32 -1.32 -12.78 4.72
C PHE A 32 -1.59 -14.18 5.30
N GLU A 33 -0.70 -15.13 5.04
CA GLU A 33 -0.84 -16.53 5.48
C GLU A 33 -1.01 -16.65 7.00
N ASP A 34 -0.24 -15.88 7.76
CA ASP A 34 -0.31 -15.78 9.22
C ASP A 34 -1.28 -14.67 9.70
N GLY A 35 -1.96 -14.00 8.77
CA GLY A 35 -2.87 -12.91 9.04
C GLY A 35 -4.29 -13.40 9.36
N TYR A 36 -4.86 -12.86 10.44
CA TYR A 36 -6.26 -13.10 10.80
C TYR A 36 -7.22 -12.35 9.87
N ASP A 37 -6.92 -11.08 9.58
CA ASP A 37 -7.76 -10.20 8.77
C ASP A 37 -7.27 -10.04 7.32
N THR A 38 -8.17 -9.53 6.47
CA THR A 38 -7.80 -9.12 5.11
C THR A 38 -6.87 -7.92 5.14
N ILE A 39 -6.05 -7.79 4.10
CA ILE A 39 -5.15 -6.65 3.92
C ILE A 39 -5.95 -5.34 3.91
N ALA A 40 -7.09 -5.33 3.19
CA ALA A 40 -8.01 -4.20 3.14
C ALA A 40 -8.52 -3.79 4.53
N ARG A 41 -9.04 -4.73 5.33
CA ARG A 41 -9.53 -4.45 6.70
C ARG A 41 -8.41 -3.98 7.61
N THR A 42 -7.22 -4.58 7.50
CA THR A 42 -6.05 -4.19 8.31
C THR A 42 -5.66 -2.73 8.02
N ILE A 43 -5.58 -2.35 6.74
CA ILE A 43 -5.27 -0.98 6.33
C ILE A 43 -6.38 -0.02 6.80
N ALA A 44 -7.65 -0.37 6.61
CA ALA A 44 -8.79 0.42 7.05
C ALA A 44 -8.76 0.70 8.57
N GLY A 45 -8.53 -0.33 9.38
CA GLY A 45 -8.41 -0.19 10.83
C GLY A 45 -7.22 0.68 11.26
N GLN A 46 -6.08 0.54 10.58
CA GLN A 46 -4.93 1.43 10.81
C GLN A 46 -5.23 2.88 10.42
N ILE A 47 -6.01 3.13 9.37
CA ILE A 47 -6.43 4.50 9.02
C ILE A 47 -7.39 5.06 10.07
N ALA A 48 -8.44 4.31 10.42
CA ALA A 48 -9.48 4.75 11.36
C ALA A 48 -8.90 5.13 12.74
N SER A 49 -8.00 4.30 13.28
CA SER A 49 -7.28 4.58 14.53
C SER A 49 -6.42 5.85 14.52
N CYS A 50 -6.19 6.49 13.37
CA CYS A 50 -5.50 7.77 13.28
C CYS A 50 -6.40 8.99 13.07
N ASN A 51 -7.66 8.79 12.69
CA ASN A 51 -8.62 9.88 12.57
C ASN A 51 -9.33 10.19 13.89
N GLU A 52 -9.43 9.23 14.81
CA GLU A 52 -10.02 9.45 16.15
C GLU A 52 -9.21 10.42 17.04
N SER A 53 -7.98 10.76 16.67
CA SER A 53 -7.15 11.76 17.35
C SER A 53 -7.24 13.18 16.74
N ARG A 54 -8.01 13.38 15.67
CA ARG A 54 -8.31 14.69 15.08
C ARG A 54 -9.73 15.12 15.50
N HIS A 55 -9.82 16.22 16.26
CA HIS A 55 -11.08 16.85 16.71
C HIS A 55 -12.07 16.95 15.54
N GLN A 56 -13.23 16.31 15.66
CA GLN A 56 -14.34 16.47 14.71
C GLN A 56 -14.92 17.88 14.90
N PRO A 57 -15.09 18.69 13.84
CA PRO A 57 -15.97 19.84 13.93
C PRO A 57 -17.40 19.34 14.09
N GLU A 58 -18.02 19.71 15.20
CA GLU A 58 -19.45 19.54 15.45
C GLU A 58 -20.21 20.38 14.41
N ASP A 59 -20.77 19.76 13.37
CA ASP A 59 -22.02 20.21 12.77
C ASP A 59 -22.64 19.15 11.84
N ASP A 60 -23.95 19.07 11.98
CA ASP A 60 -24.92 18.07 11.54
C ASP A 60 -25.07 18.00 9.99
N TYR A 61 -25.09 16.77 9.44
CA TYR A 61 -25.87 16.27 8.30
C TYR A 61 -25.17 15.07 7.63
N ARG A 62 -25.84 13.91 7.62
CA ARG A 62 -25.60 12.70 6.78
C ARG A 62 -24.30 12.67 5.97
N SER A 63 -23.40 11.73 6.25
CA SER A 63 -22.47 11.26 5.22
C SER A 63 -22.12 9.81 5.45
N ASP A 64 -22.51 8.95 4.51
CA ASP A 64 -21.79 7.71 4.23
C ASP A 64 -20.28 7.98 4.32
N TYR A 65 -19.56 7.15 5.06
CA TYR A 65 -18.12 7.24 5.18
C TYR A 65 -17.47 6.74 3.88
N SER A 66 -17.63 7.47 2.76
CA SER A 66 -16.73 7.33 1.63
C SER A 66 -15.36 7.89 2.07
N LEU A 67 -14.60 7.10 2.84
CA LEU A 67 -13.29 7.44 3.37
C LEU A 67 -12.26 7.37 2.23
N CYS A 68 -12.40 8.28 1.27
CA CYS A 68 -11.43 8.50 0.21
C CYS A 68 -10.31 9.37 0.78
N LEU A 69 -9.14 8.78 1.00
CA LEU A 69 -7.97 9.53 1.44
C LEU A 69 -7.31 10.19 0.21
N PRO A 70 -7.17 11.53 0.18
CA PRO A 70 -6.35 12.19 -0.81
C PRO A 70 -4.86 11.95 -0.52
N GLU A 71 -4.01 12.09 -1.54
CA GLU A 71 -2.55 12.08 -1.38
C GLU A 71 -1.98 10.81 -0.71
N VAL A 72 -2.42 9.65 -1.22
CA VAL A 72 -1.87 8.34 -0.81
C VAL A 72 -0.85 7.84 -1.82
N PHE A 73 0.26 7.33 -1.30
CA PHE A 73 1.30 6.65 -2.04
C PHE A 73 1.33 5.18 -1.62
N LEU A 74 1.10 4.27 -2.57
CA LEU A 74 1.11 2.82 -2.33
C LEU A 74 2.21 2.17 -3.15
N ARG A 75 3.05 1.38 -2.48
CA ARG A 75 4.08 0.56 -3.11
C ARG A 75 4.04 -0.86 -2.57
N PHE A 76 4.40 -1.82 -3.40
CA PHE A 76 4.65 -3.18 -2.94
C PHE A 76 5.86 -3.81 -3.59
N TYR A 77 6.59 -4.57 -2.77
CA TYR A 77 7.71 -5.41 -3.16
C TYR A 77 7.27 -6.87 -3.03
N LEU A 78 7.59 -7.67 -4.04
CA LEU A 78 7.20 -9.07 -4.10
C LEU A 78 8.42 -9.96 -4.29
N SER A 79 8.44 -11.12 -3.64
CA SER A 79 9.53 -12.09 -3.72
C SER A 79 9.02 -13.54 -3.61
N ASP A 80 9.75 -14.48 -4.21
CA ASP A 80 9.56 -15.92 -4.01
C ASP A 80 9.90 -16.40 -2.60
N LYS A 81 10.69 -15.63 -1.85
CA LYS A 81 11.17 -15.98 -0.52
C LYS A 81 10.89 -14.86 0.46
N LYS A 82 10.89 -15.19 1.75
CA LYS A 82 10.88 -14.18 2.79
C LYS A 82 12.18 -13.37 2.73
N VAL A 83 12.04 -12.06 2.56
CA VAL A 83 13.13 -11.08 2.53
C VAL A 83 12.85 -9.95 3.50
N SER A 84 13.89 -9.18 3.85
CA SER A 84 13.71 -7.94 4.59
C SER A 84 13.25 -6.82 3.65
N LEU A 85 12.67 -5.76 4.21
CA LEU A 85 12.31 -4.58 3.42
C LEU A 85 13.54 -3.90 2.82
N GLU A 86 14.61 -3.76 3.60
CA GLU A 86 15.87 -3.17 3.17
C GLU A 86 16.45 -3.92 1.96
N GLU A 87 16.47 -5.25 2.02
CA GLU A 87 16.92 -6.09 0.91
C GLU A 87 16.03 -5.91 -0.33
N ALA A 88 14.71 -5.82 -0.15
CA ALA A 88 13.79 -5.59 -1.26
C ALA A 88 13.98 -4.21 -1.91
N GLU A 89 14.23 -3.17 -1.12
CA GLU A 89 14.53 -1.81 -1.58
C GLU A 89 15.88 -1.74 -2.31
N GLU A 90 16.92 -2.36 -1.76
CA GLU A 90 18.26 -2.44 -2.39
C GLU A 90 18.19 -3.16 -3.74
N LYS A 91 17.50 -4.30 -3.81
CA LYS A 91 17.32 -5.04 -5.07
C LYS A 91 16.58 -4.22 -6.13
N GLN A 92 15.57 -3.45 -5.73
CA GLN A 92 14.89 -2.53 -6.65
C GLN A 92 15.82 -1.44 -7.19
N ILE A 93 16.68 -0.88 -6.33
CA ILE A 93 17.68 0.11 -6.75
C ILE A 93 18.65 -0.53 -7.74
N MET A 94 19.20 -1.70 -7.43
CA MET A 94 20.13 -2.44 -8.30
C MET A 94 19.51 -2.79 -9.67
N MET A 95 18.25 -3.21 -9.71
CA MET A 95 17.52 -3.44 -10.97
C MET A 95 17.36 -2.15 -11.78
N SER A 96 17.13 -1.02 -11.11
CA SER A 96 16.92 0.28 -11.76
C SER A 96 18.20 0.87 -12.36
N ILE A 97 19.37 0.58 -11.77
CA ILE A 97 20.68 1.00 -12.30
C ILE A 97 21.26 0.03 -13.34
N GLY A 98 20.56 -1.08 -13.62
CA GLY A 98 20.93 -2.04 -14.67
C GLY A 98 22.12 -2.95 -14.33
N GLU A 99 22.50 -3.05 -13.05
CA GLU A 99 23.68 -3.81 -12.61
C GLU A 99 23.41 -5.29 -12.33
N LEU A 100 22.21 -5.78 -12.65
CA LEU A 100 21.71 -7.05 -12.14
C LEU A 100 21.34 -8.02 -13.26
N ASP A 101 22.37 -8.49 -13.95
CA ASP A 101 22.28 -9.72 -14.71
C ASP A 101 22.27 -10.90 -13.73
N ILE A 102 21.27 -11.76 -13.89
CA ILE A 102 21.02 -13.02 -13.15
C ILE A 102 20.12 -12.86 -11.93
N TYR A 103 18.84 -13.27 -12.08
CA TYR A 103 18.04 -13.68 -10.93
C TYR A 103 17.45 -15.07 -11.12
N THR A 104 17.85 -15.97 -10.22
CA THR A 104 17.21 -17.26 -9.94
C THR A 104 15.99 -17.12 -9.02
N GLU A 105 15.63 -15.90 -8.61
CA GLU A 105 14.55 -15.60 -7.67
C GLU A 105 13.73 -14.41 -8.20
N TRP A 106 12.41 -14.54 -8.34
CA TRP A 106 11.58 -13.48 -8.91
C TRP A 106 11.38 -12.34 -7.90
N TYR A 107 11.70 -11.11 -8.32
CA TYR A 107 11.46 -9.88 -7.57
C TYR A 107 10.61 -8.92 -8.40
N GLY A 108 9.45 -8.53 -7.87
CA GLY A 108 8.52 -7.61 -8.51
C GLY A 108 8.35 -6.31 -7.72
N TYR A 109 8.16 -5.20 -8.42
CA TYR A 109 7.86 -3.87 -7.86
C TYR A 109 6.68 -3.24 -8.59
N SER A 110 5.78 -2.59 -7.85
CA SER A 110 4.80 -1.67 -8.43
C SER A 110 4.46 -0.53 -7.47
N GLU A 111 4.07 0.59 -8.06
CA GLU A 111 3.82 1.87 -7.39
C GLU A 111 2.57 2.54 -7.98
N TYR A 112 1.73 3.12 -7.12
CA TYR A 112 0.50 3.81 -7.49
C TYR A 112 0.37 5.14 -6.73
N THR A 113 0.02 6.21 -7.45
CA THR A 113 0.06 7.59 -6.93
C THR A 113 -1.24 8.38 -7.21
N ILE A 114 -1.73 9.06 -6.17
CA ILE A 114 -2.48 10.35 -6.18
C ILE A 114 -3.99 10.36 -6.46
N GLU A 115 -4.60 9.45 -7.23
CA GLU A 115 -6.04 9.61 -7.56
C GLU A 115 -7.04 9.35 -6.40
N GLY A 116 -6.54 9.17 -5.18
CA GLY A 116 -7.31 8.93 -3.97
C GLY A 116 -7.44 7.44 -3.67
N TYR A 117 -7.22 7.06 -2.40
CA TYR A 117 -7.42 5.69 -1.93
C TYR A 117 -8.82 5.54 -1.35
N CYS A 118 -9.65 4.71 -1.95
CA CYS A 118 -10.97 4.37 -1.45
C CYS A 118 -10.87 3.15 -0.53
N VAL A 119 -11.06 3.39 0.76
CA VAL A 119 -10.94 2.37 1.81
C VAL A 119 -11.99 1.28 1.65
N GLU A 120 -13.21 1.63 1.25
CA GLU A 120 -14.32 0.68 1.11
C GLU A 120 -14.09 -0.31 -0.04
N ASN A 121 -13.59 0.19 -1.17
CA ASN A 121 -13.42 -0.60 -2.39
C ASN A 121 -12.01 -1.18 -2.54
N PHE A 122 -11.09 -0.86 -1.62
CA PHE A 122 -9.68 -1.22 -1.72
C PHE A 122 -9.06 -0.87 -3.09
N THR A 123 -9.35 0.36 -3.53
CA THR A 123 -8.90 0.90 -4.81
C THR A 123 -8.01 2.13 -4.61
N ILE A 124 -7.06 2.34 -5.51
CA ILE A 124 -6.31 3.60 -5.62
C ILE A 124 -6.46 4.13 -7.04
N GLY A 125 -7.08 5.30 -7.18
CA GLY A 125 -7.62 5.74 -8.48
C GLY A 125 -8.59 4.71 -9.07
N ASN A 126 -8.34 4.29 -10.31
CA ASN A 126 -9.11 3.23 -10.97
C ASN A 126 -8.52 1.81 -10.85
N HIS A 127 -7.50 1.63 -10.01
CA HIS A 127 -6.85 0.32 -9.82
C HIS A 127 -7.45 -0.46 -8.64
N ASP A 128 -7.99 -1.64 -8.92
CA ASP A 128 -8.39 -2.63 -7.93
C ASP A 128 -7.16 -3.35 -7.36
N ILE A 129 -6.74 -2.92 -6.17
CA ILE A 129 -5.57 -3.43 -5.48
C ILE A 129 -5.78 -4.91 -5.11
N GLU A 130 -7.01 -5.31 -4.79
CA GLU A 130 -7.30 -6.70 -4.45
C GLU A 130 -7.04 -7.62 -5.65
N SER A 131 -7.57 -7.24 -6.81
CA SER A 131 -7.38 -7.97 -8.05
C SER A 131 -5.91 -8.04 -8.45
N ILE A 132 -5.15 -6.95 -8.25
CA ILE A 132 -3.70 -6.94 -8.48
C ILE A 132 -3.00 -7.95 -7.54
N LEU A 133 -3.25 -7.88 -6.22
CA LEU A 133 -2.63 -8.78 -5.25
C LEU A 133 -2.99 -10.25 -5.48
N LYS A 134 -4.19 -10.56 -5.98
CA LYS A 134 -4.60 -11.93 -6.35
C LYS A 134 -3.68 -12.56 -7.39
N THR A 135 -3.13 -11.76 -8.31
CA THR A 135 -2.19 -12.26 -9.34
C THR A 135 -0.85 -12.72 -8.76
N TYR A 136 -0.53 -12.30 -7.52
CA TYR A 136 0.72 -12.60 -6.83
C TYR A 136 0.54 -13.56 -5.63
N LYS A 137 -0.55 -14.33 -5.61
CA LYS A 137 -0.79 -15.35 -4.58
C LYS A 137 0.43 -16.29 -4.42
N GLY A 138 0.82 -16.55 -3.18
CA GLY A 138 1.95 -17.40 -2.82
C GLY A 138 3.30 -16.68 -2.80
N LYS A 139 3.38 -15.42 -3.26
CA LYS A 139 4.58 -14.59 -3.11
C LYS A 139 4.63 -13.98 -1.71
N TYR A 140 5.84 -13.79 -1.19
CA TYR A 140 6.08 -12.92 -0.05
C TYR A 140 5.96 -11.47 -0.50
N ALA A 141 5.22 -10.66 0.23
CA ALA A 141 4.98 -9.26 -0.11
C ALA A 141 5.33 -8.33 1.04
N HIS A 142 5.90 -7.18 0.72
CA HIS A 142 5.85 -5.98 1.55
C HIS A 142 4.86 -5.00 0.91
N ILE A 143 3.85 -4.58 1.64
CA ILE A 143 2.87 -3.57 1.22
C ILE A 143 3.09 -2.32 2.08
N ILE A 144 3.39 -1.19 1.46
CA ILE A 144 3.66 0.06 2.14
C ILE A 144 2.72 1.14 1.62
N MET A 145 2.01 1.76 2.53
CA MET A 145 1.14 2.90 2.24
C MET A 145 1.60 4.11 3.03
N GLU A 146 1.84 5.21 2.35
CA GLU A 146 2.22 6.51 2.92
C GLU A 146 1.11 7.51 2.64
N ILE A 147 0.69 8.20 3.70
CA ILE A 147 -0.36 9.23 3.68
C ILE A 147 0.33 10.55 4.01
N TYR A 148 0.15 11.55 3.15
CA TYR A 148 0.78 12.87 3.24
C TYR A 148 -0.18 13.92 3.83
#